data_AF-A0A7S3DX40-F1
#
_entry.id   AF-A0A7S3DX40-F1
#
_cell.length_a   1.000
_cell.length_b   1.000
_cell.length_c   1.000
_cell.angle_alpha   90.00
_cell.angle_beta   90.00
_cell.angle_gamma   90.00
#
_symmetry.space_group_name_H-M   'P 1'
#
loop_
_entity.id
_entity.type
_entity.pdbx_description
1 polymer ?
#
loop_
_entity_poly.entity_id
_entity_poly.type
_entity_poly.pdbx_seq_one_letter_code
_entity_poly.pdbx_strand_id
1 'polypeptide(L)'
;FQELKHAIHSQEGPISPRVLTSTLGIPVLEQQDSQEFWKLLLPALQLPALTKLYTGTFDDYIVALDGSKREKRREEEFLDLSLDVSPDGKSSVLSSLQKMFGQPELLSVAEGVGWRPEKGADKVDAHKGSQIHTKGLPSILQLHLKRFNYDWNRDVMEKLNDPVIFPLELDMSDVLADECSSEESINKPAPENVLYDLQSIIIHMGEFGVGHYYAYVRPNVNSDAWYRFNDDIVTPVSFDEVIADATGGPVKVCEVVPKQRGLFGRIKRIFESPSFGYGGRSSNAYVLQYVKRSDIPELFYNQE
;
A
#
# COMPACT_ATOMS: atom_id res chain seq x y z
N PHE A 1 25.52 5.15 -2.71
CA PHE A 1 24.77 3.92 -2.38
C PHE A 1 25.70 2.77 -1.94
N GLN A 2 26.79 2.48 -2.66
CA GLN A 2 27.74 1.43 -2.24
C GLN A 2 28.37 1.68 -0.86
N GLU A 3 28.71 2.93 -0.53
CA GLU A 3 29.20 3.29 0.80
C GLU A 3 28.15 3.04 1.90
N LEU A 4 26.88 3.34 1.64
CA LEU A 4 25.78 3.01 2.56
C LEU A 4 25.66 1.49 2.75
N LYS A 5 25.72 0.72 1.66
CA LYS A 5 25.70 -0.75 1.74
C LYS A 5 26.86 -1.30 2.56
N HIS A 6 28.07 -0.78 2.33
CA HIS A 6 29.26 -1.19 3.07
C HIS A 6 29.11 -0.85 4.56
N ALA A 7 28.66 0.36 4.89
CA ALA A 7 28.43 0.79 6.26
C ALA A 7 27.37 -0.06 6.99
N ILE A 8 26.30 -0.47 6.28
CA ILE A 8 25.28 -1.39 6.83
C ILE A 8 25.90 -2.74 7.19
N HIS A 9 26.79 -3.28 6.34
CA HIS A 9 27.44 -4.56 6.60
C HIS A 9 28.53 -4.49 7.68
N SER A 10 29.19 -3.33 7.84
CA SER A 10 30.24 -3.15 8.85
C SER A 10 29.72 -2.90 10.28
N GLN A 11 28.39 -2.80 10.46
CA GLN A 11 27.72 -2.61 11.77
C GLN A 11 28.23 -1.40 12.58
N GLU A 12 28.70 -0.35 11.92
CA GLU A 12 29.23 0.85 12.58
C GLU A 12 28.11 1.85 12.95
N GLY A 13 27.27 1.49 13.92
CA GLY A 13 26.28 2.40 14.49
C GLY A 13 25.32 3.07 13.49
N PRO A 14 24.70 4.21 13.85
CA PRO A 14 23.82 4.95 12.94
C PRO A 14 24.56 5.55 11.74
N ILE A 15 24.02 5.32 10.54
CA ILE A 15 24.65 5.74 9.29
C ILE A 15 24.00 7.04 8.80
N SER A 16 24.82 8.06 8.56
CA SER A 16 24.32 9.33 8.06
C SER A 16 24.06 9.29 6.54
N PRO A 17 22.89 9.74 6.05
CA PRO A 17 22.59 9.81 4.62
C PRO A 17 23.24 11.02 3.93
N ARG A 18 24.06 11.83 4.61
CA ARG A 18 24.62 13.09 4.07
C ARG A 18 25.31 12.96 2.72
N VAL A 19 26.07 11.89 2.50
CA VAL A 19 26.73 11.66 1.21
C VAL A 19 25.70 11.44 0.10
N LEU A 20 24.66 10.65 0.38
CA LEU A 20 23.58 10.39 -0.57
C LEU A 20 22.81 11.68 -0.89
N THR A 21 22.39 12.43 0.13
CA THR A 21 21.60 13.65 -0.06
C THR A 21 22.41 14.73 -0.77
N SER A 22 23.69 14.90 -0.42
CA SER A 22 24.60 15.83 -1.09
C SER A 22 24.84 15.45 -2.55
N THR A 23 25.00 14.15 -2.86
CA THR A 23 25.27 13.69 -4.24
C THR A 23 24.05 13.86 -5.15
N LEU A 24 22.85 13.64 -4.60
CA LEU A 24 21.59 13.76 -5.35
C LEU A 24 21.00 15.18 -5.32
N GLY A 25 21.63 16.12 -4.61
CA GLY A 25 21.11 17.49 -4.47
C GLY A 25 19.79 17.57 -3.70
N ILE A 26 19.53 16.62 -2.78
CA ILE A 26 18.28 16.55 -2.02
C ILE A 26 18.30 17.61 -0.90
N PRO A 27 17.30 18.50 -0.81
CA PRO A 27 17.21 19.50 0.25
C PRO A 27 16.86 18.84 1.59
N VAL A 28 17.84 18.77 2.51
CA VAL A 28 17.68 18.05 3.79
C VAL A 28 16.84 18.78 4.85
N LEU A 29 16.49 20.05 4.63
CA LEU A 29 15.69 20.86 5.56
C LEU A 29 14.22 20.92 5.16
N GLU A 30 13.86 20.37 4.00
CA GLU A 30 12.49 20.37 3.50
C GLU A 30 11.82 19.04 3.86
N GLN A 31 10.60 19.10 4.38
CA GLN A 31 9.78 17.90 4.51
C GLN A 31 9.28 17.49 3.14
N GLN A 32 9.42 16.20 2.82
CA GLN A 32 9.02 15.64 1.55
C GLN A 32 8.04 14.49 1.78
N ASP A 33 7.14 14.31 0.82
CA ASP A 33 6.27 13.14 0.79
C ASP A 33 7.09 11.88 0.49
N SER A 34 6.96 10.86 1.32
CA SER A 34 7.77 9.64 1.17
C SER A 34 7.49 8.88 -0.14
N GLN A 35 6.26 8.93 -0.64
CA GLN A 35 5.88 8.24 -1.88
C GLN A 35 6.40 8.99 -3.10
N GLU A 36 6.27 10.32 -3.13
CA GLU A 36 6.83 11.15 -4.20
C GLU A 36 8.36 11.05 -4.22
N PHE A 37 8.99 11.15 -3.04
CA PHE A 37 10.44 11.00 -2.89
C PHE A 37 10.95 9.68 -3.47
N TRP A 38 10.27 8.57 -3.17
CA TRP A 38 10.62 7.25 -3.71
C TRP A 38 10.56 7.21 -5.25
N LYS A 39 9.50 7.77 -5.84
CA LYS A 39 9.30 7.81 -7.30
C LYS A 39 10.37 8.61 -8.02
N LEU A 40 10.90 9.66 -7.37
CA LEU A 40 12.00 10.46 -7.92
C LEU A 40 13.35 9.79 -7.70
N LEU A 41 13.55 9.16 -6.53
CA LEU A 41 14.78 8.50 -6.15
C LEU A 41 15.08 7.30 -7.05
N LEU A 42 14.10 6.43 -7.28
CA LEU A 42 14.32 5.16 -7.97
C LEU A 42 14.90 5.33 -9.40
N PRO A 43 14.38 6.21 -10.27
CA PRO A 43 15.01 6.53 -11.55
C PRO A 43 16.39 7.20 -11.39
N ALA A 44 16.55 8.08 -10.39
CA ALA A 44 17.80 8.78 -10.14
C ALA A 44 18.96 7.86 -9.72
N LEU A 45 18.64 6.69 -9.14
CA LEU A 45 19.64 5.68 -8.78
C LEU A 45 20.29 5.01 -10.00
N GLN A 46 19.68 5.10 -11.20
CA GLN A 46 20.18 4.47 -12.44
C GLN A 46 20.42 2.96 -12.28
N LEU A 47 19.54 2.28 -11.53
CA LEU A 47 19.59 0.83 -11.29
C LEU A 47 18.39 0.15 -11.98
N PRO A 48 18.47 -0.15 -13.29
CA PRO A 48 17.32 -0.66 -14.05
C PRO A 48 16.81 -2.01 -13.54
N ALA A 49 17.69 -2.86 -13.01
CA ALA A 49 17.30 -4.12 -12.39
C ALA A 49 16.44 -3.89 -11.14
N LEU A 50 16.75 -2.87 -10.32
CA LEU A 50 15.97 -2.50 -9.16
C LEU A 50 14.61 -1.91 -9.59
N THR A 51 14.61 -1.00 -10.56
CA THR A 51 13.36 -0.41 -11.09
C THR A 51 12.40 -1.48 -11.57
N LYS A 52 12.90 -2.47 -12.31
CA LYS A 52 12.11 -3.59 -12.83
C LYS A 52 11.42 -4.42 -11.73
N LEU A 53 11.98 -4.50 -10.52
CA LEU A 53 11.33 -5.21 -9.41
C LEU A 53 10.02 -4.54 -8.96
N TYR A 54 9.94 -3.21 -9.08
CA TYR A 54 8.78 -2.40 -8.69
C TYR A 54 7.82 -2.14 -9.86
N THR A 55 8.31 -2.23 -11.09
CA THR A 55 7.49 -1.96 -12.28
C THR A 55 6.44 -3.04 -12.49
N GLY A 56 5.17 -2.66 -12.43
CA GLY A 56 4.04 -3.47 -12.87
C GLY A 56 3.34 -2.85 -14.08
N THR A 57 2.42 -3.59 -14.70
CA THR A 57 1.57 -3.10 -15.79
C THR A 57 0.08 -3.42 -15.55
N PHE A 58 -0.79 -2.53 -16.02
CA PHE A 58 -2.23 -2.78 -16.13
C PHE A 58 -2.75 -2.20 -17.45
N ASP A 59 -3.89 -2.70 -17.90
CA ASP A 59 -4.56 -2.24 -19.12
C ASP A 59 -5.73 -1.31 -18.78
N ASP A 60 -5.64 -0.07 -19.22
CA ASP A 60 -6.78 0.83 -19.30
C ASP A 60 -7.66 0.46 -20.50
N TYR A 61 -8.96 0.35 -20.29
CA TYR A 61 -9.92 0.07 -21.35
C TYR A 61 -11.11 1.02 -21.33
N ILE A 62 -11.65 1.30 -22.51
CA ILE A 62 -12.93 1.97 -22.72
C ILE A 62 -13.72 1.15 -23.74
N VAL A 63 -14.94 0.74 -23.39
CA VAL A 63 -15.82 -0.08 -24.24
C VAL A 63 -17.16 0.63 -24.42
N ALA A 64 -17.57 0.88 -25.66
CA ALA A 64 -18.85 1.51 -25.97
C ALA A 64 -20.05 0.59 -25.67
N LEU A 65 -21.16 1.18 -25.20
CA LEU A 65 -22.40 0.49 -24.82
C LEU A 65 -23.51 0.57 -25.89
N ASP A 66 -23.20 1.13 -27.06
CA ASP A 66 -24.13 1.34 -28.17
C ASP A 66 -24.27 0.13 -29.11
N GLY A 67 -23.71 -1.02 -28.74
CA GLY A 67 -23.73 -2.24 -29.56
C GLY A 67 -22.72 -2.26 -30.71
N SER A 68 -21.94 -1.20 -30.91
CA SER A 68 -20.95 -1.08 -32.00
C SER A 68 -19.69 -1.94 -31.81
N LYS A 69 -19.52 -2.56 -30.62
CA LYS A 69 -18.31 -3.32 -30.22
C LYS A 69 -17.00 -2.51 -30.32
N ARG A 70 -17.08 -1.18 -30.31
CA ARG A 70 -15.89 -0.33 -30.30
C ARG A 70 -15.25 -0.34 -28.92
N GLU A 71 -13.96 -0.60 -28.88
CA GLU A 71 -13.15 -0.52 -27.67
C GLU A 71 -11.81 0.18 -27.94
N LYS A 72 -11.23 0.73 -26.88
CA LYS A 72 -9.86 1.25 -26.86
C LYS A 72 -9.16 0.68 -25.63
N ARG A 73 -7.99 0.09 -25.84
CA ARG A 73 -7.12 -0.43 -24.76
C ARG A 73 -5.76 0.26 -24.80
N ARG A 74 -5.15 0.48 -23.64
CA ARG A 74 -3.80 1.02 -23.47
C ARG A 74 -3.15 0.36 -22.26
N GLU A 75 -2.01 -0.26 -22.49
CA GLU A 75 -1.15 -0.75 -21.39
C GLU A 75 -0.44 0.45 -20.75
N GLU A 76 -0.46 0.51 -19.41
CA GLU A 76 0.24 1.51 -18.61
C GLU A 76 1.17 0.83 -17.58
N GLU A 77 2.34 1.42 -17.39
CA GLU A 77 3.30 1.00 -16.37
C GLU A 77 3.07 1.78 -15.06
N PHE A 78 3.29 1.13 -13.92
CA PHE A 78 3.22 1.74 -12.60
C PHE A 78 4.38 1.30 -11.69
N LEU A 79 4.72 2.14 -10.72
CA LEU A 79 5.67 1.83 -9.63
C LEU A 79 4.98 1.59 -8.28
N ASP A 80 3.77 2.13 -8.12
CA ASP A 80 2.90 1.97 -6.96
C ASP A 80 1.43 2.05 -7.39
N LEU A 81 0.54 1.50 -6.55
CA LEU A 81 -0.90 1.69 -6.67
C LEU A 81 -1.38 2.60 -5.54
N SER A 82 -2.00 3.72 -5.89
CA SER A 82 -2.52 4.69 -4.93
C SER A 82 -3.99 4.39 -4.60
N LEU A 83 -4.23 3.80 -3.44
CA LEU A 83 -5.53 3.34 -2.95
C LEU A 83 -6.26 4.44 -2.19
N ASP A 84 -7.54 4.64 -2.51
CA ASP A 84 -8.38 5.61 -1.81
C ASP A 84 -8.75 5.10 -0.41
N VAL A 85 -8.60 5.97 0.59
CA VAL A 85 -9.03 5.71 1.97
C VAL A 85 -10.39 6.34 2.18
N SER A 86 -11.36 5.54 2.60
CA SER A 86 -12.72 5.98 2.90
C SER A 86 -12.85 6.39 4.37
N PRO A 87 -13.55 7.49 4.67
CA PRO A 87 -13.78 7.95 6.04
C PRO A 87 -14.85 7.15 6.80
N ASP A 88 -15.33 6.03 6.25
CA ASP A 88 -16.35 5.17 6.86
C ASP A 88 -15.77 4.07 7.77
N GLY A 89 -14.43 4.00 7.88
CA GLY A 89 -13.70 3.02 8.67
C GLY A 89 -13.82 1.58 8.16
N LYS A 90 -14.27 1.40 6.91
CA LYS A 90 -14.41 0.07 6.28
C LYS A 90 -13.38 -0.17 5.19
N SER A 91 -12.40 0.72 5.03
CA SER A 91 -11.34 0.56 4.05
C SER A 91 -10.49 -0.67 4.33
N SER A 92 -10.34 -1.50 3.31
CA SER A 92 -9.31 -2.54 3.28
C SER A 92 -8.53 -2.47 1.98
N VAL A 93 -7.28 -2.93 2.01
CA VAL A 93 -6.43 -3.00 0.80
C VAL A 93 -7.13 -3.81 -0.30
N LEU A 94 -7.65 -4.99 0.05
CA LEU A 94 -8.33 -5.87 -0.90
C LEU A 94 -9.56 -5.19 -1.53
N SER A 95 -10.44 -4.60 -0.72
CA SER A 95 -11.64 -3.92 -1.24
C SER A 95 -11.31 -2.71 -2.09
N SER A 96 -10.20 -2.01 -1.79
CA SER A 96 -9.73 -0.86 -2.57
C SER A 96 -9.17 -1.30 -3.93
N LEU A 97 -8.40 -2.39 -3.96
CA LEU A 97 -7.91 -3.00 -5.21
C LEU A 97 -9.07 -3.53 -6.07
N GLN A 98 -10.06 -4.19 -5.46
CA GLN A 98 -11.26 -4.66 -6.15
C GLN A 98 -12.09 -3.50 -6.74
N LYS A 99 -12.18 -2.36 -6.05
CA LYS A 99 -12.81 -1.15 -6.63
C LYS A 99 -12.00 -0.60 -7.79
N MET A 100 -10.68 -0.53 -7.64
CA MET A 100 -9.78 0.02 -8.66
C MET A 100 -9.80 -0.78 -9.97
N PHE A 101 -9.80 -2.11 -9.91
CA PHE A 101 -9.71 -2.96 -11.11
C PHE A 101 -11.01 -3.72 -11.46
N GLY A 102 -11.95 -3.84 -10.52
CA GLY A 102 -13.18 -4.62 -10.71
C GLY A 102 -14.42 -3.78 -11.01
N GLN A 103 -14.39 -2.46 -10.82
CA GLN A 103 -15.56 -1.59 -11.02
C GLN A 103 -15.32 -0.56 -12.12
N PRO A 104 -15.78 -0.81 -13.36
CA PRO A 104 -15.71 0.20 -14.41
C PRO A 104 -16.64 1.38 -14.12
N GLU A 105 -16.15 2.58 -14.41
CA GLU A 105 -16.89 3.83 -14.41
C GLU A 105 -17.79 3.92 -15.67
N LEU A 106 -19.04 4.35 -15.49
CA LEU A 106 -19.94 4.65 -16.60
C LEU A 106 -19.73 6.08 -17.09
N LEU A 107 -19.24 6.22 -18.32
CA LEU A 107 -19.17 7.49 -19.03
C LEU A 107 -20.51 7.75 -19.72
N SER A 108 -21.42 8.46 -19.05
CA SER A 108 -22.75 8.76 -19.59
C SER A 108 -22.79 10.03 -20.45
N VAL A 109 -23.41 9.94 -21.62
CA VAL A 109 -23.76 11.08 -22.49
C VAL A 109 -24.74 12.02 -21.78
N ALA A 110 -25.69 11.49 -21.00
CA ALA A 110 -26.68 12.29 -20.28
C ALA A 110 -26.04 13.20 -19.22
N GLU A 111 -24.93 12.75 -18.61
CA GLU A 111 -24.12 13.51 -17.66
C GLU A 111 -23.05 14.38 -18.35
N GLY A 112 -23.01 14.38 -19.68
CA GLY A 112 -22.07 15.16 -20.50
C GLY A 112 -20.66 14.57 -20.62
N VAL A 113 -20.38 13.45 -19.93
CA VAL A 113 -19.06 12.78 -19.88
C VAL A 113 -18.91 11.63 -20.89
N GLY A 114 -19.90 11.41 -21.75
CA GLY A 114 -19.88 10.35 -22.78
C GLY A 114 -18.61 10.32 -23.64
N TRP A 115 -18.22 9.11 -24.03
CA TRP A 115 -16.99 8.84 -24.76
C TRP A 115 -17.15 9.16 -26.25
N ARG A 116 -16.12 9.77 -26.86
CA ARG A 116 -16.05 9.97 -28.31
C ARG A 116 -15.06 8.96 -28.92
N PRO A 117 -15.53 7.94 -29.67
CA PRO A 117 -14.66 6.90 -30.20
C PRO A 117 -13.68 7.40 -31.27
N GLU A 118 -14.14 8.31 -32.12
CA GLU A 118 -13.37 8.86 -33.24
C GLU A 118 -13.55 10.37 -33.36
N LYS A 119 -12.56 11.04 -33.95
CA LYS A 119 -12.62 12.48 -34.16
C LYS A 119 -13.77 12.81 -35.12
N GLY A 120 -14.78 13.52 -34.62
CA GLY A 120 -15.97 13.90 -35.38
C GLY A 120 -17.19 13.01 -35.18
N ALA A 121 -17.07 11.90 -34.45
CA ALA A 121 -18.21 11.07 -34.07
C ALA A 121 -19.00 11.69 -32.89
N ASP A 122 -20.26 11.29 -32.79
CA ASP A 122 -21.09 11.59 -31.62
C ASP A 122 -20.56 10.89 -30.38
N LYS A 123 -20.84 11.47 -29.21
CA LYS A 123 -20.52 10.85 -27.93
C LYS A 123 -21.48 9.68 -27.69
N VAL A 124 -20.96 8.61 -27.12
CA VAL A 124 -21.72 7.41 -26.76
C VAL A 124 -21.46 7.06 -25.30
N ASP A 125 -22.41 6.33 -24.70
CA ASP A 125 -22.19 5.77 -23.37
C ASP A 125 -21.09 4.71 -23.45
N ALA A 126 -20.20 4.68 -22.47
CA ALA A 126 -19.09 3.73 -22.44
C ALA A 126 -18.74 3.32 -21.00
N HIS A 127 -18.24 2.10 -20.83
CA HIS A 127 -17.56 1.70 -19.61
C HIS A 127 -16.07 1.98 -19.73
N LYS A 128 -15.51 2.71 -18.77
CA LYS A 128 -14.08 2.93 -18.62
C LYS A 128 -13.60 2.22 -17.36
N GLY A 129 -12.56 1.42 -17.47
CA GLY A 129 -11.97 0.74 -16.32
C GLY A 129 -10.51 0.42 -16.55
N SER A 130 -9.89 -0.20 -15.55
CA SER A 130 -8.52 -0.69 -15.61
C SER A 130 -8.53 -2.16 -15.22
N GLN A 131 -7.69 -2.98 -15.85
CA GLN A 131 -7.57 -4.41 -15.60
C GLN A 131 -6.11 -4.77 -15.38
N ILE A 132 -5.82 -5.53 -14.32
CA ILE A 132 -4.48 -6.03 -14.07
C ILE A 132 -4.41 -7.53 -14.39
N HIS A 133 -3.36 -7.92 -15.10
CA HIS A 133 -3.10 -9.30 -15.47
C HIS A 133 -1.98 -9.88 -14.61
N THR A 134 -1.95 -11.21 -14.46
CA THR A 134 -0.93 -11.93 -13.68
C THR A 134 0.48 -11.58 -14.16
N LYS A 135 0.64 -11.37 -15.47
CA LYS A 135 1.93 -10.99 -16.09
C LYS A 135 2.37 -9.57 -15.74
N GLY A 136 1.43 -8.69 -15.41
CA GLY A 136 1.69 -7.29 -15.04
C GLY A 136 1.99 -7.10 -13.55
N LEU A 137 1.92 -8.16 -12.74
CA LEU A 137 2.21 -8.10 -11.31
C LEU A 137 3.73 -7.92 -11.04
N PRO A 138 4.16 -6.89 -10.29
CA PRO A 138 5.57 -6.63 -9.99
C PRO A 138 6.13 -7.59 -8.93
N SER A 139 7.44 -7.81 -8.85
CA SER A 139 8.04 -8.61 -7.78
C SER A 139 7.88 -7.95 -6.40
N ILE A 140 7.95 -6.63 -6.35
CA ILE A 140 7.71 -5.81 -5.16
C ILE A 140 6.51 -4.91 -5.47
N LEU A 141 5.41 -5.14 -4.78
CA LEU A 141 4.19 -4.36 -4.92
C LEU A 141 4.15 -3.27 -3.85
N GLN A 142 4.16 -2.02 -4.29
CA GLN A 142 4.03 -0.86 -3.41
C GLN A 142 2.61 -0.29 -3.47
N LEU A 143 1.99 -0.15 -2.30
CA LEU A 143 0.64 0.38 -2.15
C LEU A 143 0.71 1.67 -1.35
N HIS A 144 0.29 2.77 -1.95
CA HIS A 144 0.18 4.06 -1.31
C HIS A 144 -1.26 4.26 -0.82
N LEU A 145 -1.43 4.58 0.47
CA LEU A 145 -2.74 4.88 1.05
C LEU A 145 -2.97 6.39 0.97
N LYS A 146 -3.90 6.83 0.12
CA LYS A 146 -4.23 8.26 -0.06
C LYS A 146 -4.97 8.79 1.17
N ARG A 147 -4.20 9.09 2.21
CA ARG A 147 -4.72 9.60 3.48
C ARG A 147 -4.86 11.12 3.51
N PHE A 148 -4.41 11.84 2.49
CA PHE A 148 -4.62 13.29 2.42
C PHE A 148 -5.75 13.59 1.47
N ASN A 149 -6.82 14.17 2.00
CA ASN A 149 -7.99 14.58 1.23
C ASN A 149 -8.21 16.08 1.37
N TYR A 150 -8.72 16.71 0.32
CA TYR A 150 -9.07 18.12 0.35
C TYR A 150 -10.56 18.28 0.69
N ASP A 151 -10.85 18.91 1.83
CA ASP A 151 -12.21 19.27 2.21
C ASP A 151 -12.60 20.57 1.50
N TRP A 152 -13.31 20.42 0.38
CA TRP A 152 -13.82 21.55 -0.41
C TRP A 152 -14.72 22.51 0.37
N ASN A 153 -15.40 22.06 1.42
CA ASN A 153 -16.29 22.94 2.20
C ASN A 153 -15.49 23.83 3.16
N ARG A 154 -14.34 23.34 3.62
CA ARG A 154 -13.49 24.03 4.61
C ARG A 154 -12.26 24.68 4.00
N ASP A 155 -11.96 24.41 2.73
CA ASP A 155 -10.75 24.86 2.03
C ASP A 155 -9.47 24.46 2.77
N VAL A 156 -9.42 23.21 3.24
CA VAL A 156 -8.26 22.66 3.96
C VAL A 156 -7.93 21.25 3.51
N MET A 157 -6.63 20.94 3.51
CA MET A 157 -6.13 19.57 3.41
C MET A 157 -6.22 18.91 4.78
N GLU A 158 -6.90 17.76 4.85
CA GLU A 158 -7.03 16.97 6.06
C GLU A 158 -6.38 15.60 5.90
N LYS A 159 -5.81 15.10 7.01
CA LYS A 159 -5.32 13.73 7.08
C LYS A 159 -6.42 12.79 7.58
N LEU A 160 -6.77 11.82 6.76
CA LEU A 160 -7.64 10.69 7.06
C LEU A 160 -6.90 9.70 7.96
N ASN A 161 -7.23 9.79 9.25
CA ASN A 161 -6.72 8.88 10.27
C ASN A 161 -7.63 7.66 10.47
N ASP A 162 -8.62 7.44 9.60
CA ASP A 162 -9.53 6.30 9.65
C ASP A 162 -8.81 4.95 9.51
N PRO A 163 -9.36 3.87 10.12
CA PRO A 163 -8.73 2.56 10.10
C PRO A 163 -8.71 1.98 8.69
N VAL A 164 -7.55 1.46 8.28
CA VAL A 164 -7.37 0.71 7.03
C VAL A 164 -6.85 -0.68 7.37
N ILE A 165 -7.59 -1.70 6.93
CA ILE A 165 -7.21 -3.10 7.12
C ILE A 165 -6.32 -3.56 5.98
N PHE A 166 -5.15 -4.10 6.31
CA PHE A 166 -4.24 -4.71 5.35
C PHE A 166 -3.78 -6.07 5.89
N PRO A 167 -3.79 -7.13 5.08
CA PRO A 167 -3.43 -8.46 5.54
C PRO A 167 -1.91 -8.67 5.52
N LEU A 168 -1.41 -9.62 6.33
CA LEU A 168 -0.02 -10.06 6.25
C LEU A 168 0.27 -10.76 4.91
N GLU A 169 -0.72 -11.52 4.41
CA GLU A 169 -0.69 -12.20 3.12
C GLU A 169 -1.79 -11.61 2.23
N LEU A 170 -1.41 -11.07 1.08
CA LEU A 170 -2.31 -10.48 0.11
C LEU A 170 -2.49 -11.44 -1.06
N ASP A 171 -3.73 -11.84 -1.32
CA ASP A 171 -4.11 -12.62 -2.50
C ASP A 171 -4.68 -11.69 -3.57
N MET A 172 -4.05 -11.68 -4.75
CA MET A 172 -4.48 -10.87 -5.89
C MET A 172 -5.47 -11.59 -6.81
N SER A 173 -5.77 -12.89 -6.59
CA SER A 173 -6.60 -13.71 -7.48
C SER A 173 -7.94 -13.06 -7.82
N ASP A 174 -8.61 -12.47 -6.83
CA ASP A 174 -9.94 -11.84 -6.98
C ASP A 174 -9.90 -10.47 -7.71
N VAL A 175 -8.72 -9.97 -8.02
CA VAL A 175 -8.50 -8.65 -8.66
C VAL A 175 -8.03 -8.81 -10.11
N LEU A 176 -7.46 -9.96 -10.45
CA LEU A 176 -6.88 -10.22 -11.76
C LEU A 176 -7.95 -10.43 -12.82
N ALA A 177 -7.70 -9.88 -14.02
CA ALA A 177 -8.57 -10.07 -15.18
C ALA A 177 -8.37 -11.43 -15.86
N ASP A 178 -7.28 -12.13 -15.56
CA ASP A 178 -7.06 -13.48 -16.06
C ASP A 178 -8.09 -14.42 -15.42
N GLU A 179 -8.74 -15.27 -16.22
CA GLU A 179 -9.61 -16.35 -15.73
C GLU A 179 -8.77 -17.43 -15.01
N CYS A 180 -8.16 -17.10 -13.86
CA CYS A 180 -7.53 -18.08 -12.98
C CYS A 180 -8.57 -18.92 -12.21
N SER A 181 -9.84 -18.53 -12.27
CA SER A 181 -10.98 -19.26 -11.74
C SER A 181 -11.66 -20.08 -12.83
N SER A 182 -11.00 -21.12 -13.34
CA SER A 182 -11.77 -22.25 -13.87
C SER A 182 -12.54 -22.87 -12.71
N GLU A 183 -13.81 -23.24 -12.90
CA GLU A 183 -14.67 -23.83 -11.85
C GLU A 183 -14.08 -25.09 -11.19
N GLU A 184 -12.99 -25.63 -11.74
CA GLU A 184 -12.18 -26.72 -11.20
C GLU A 184 -11.17 -26.32 -10.09
N SER A 185 -11.02 -25.02 -9.78
CA SER A 185 -10.02 -24.52 -8.82
C SER A 185 -10.55 -24.21 -7.42
N ILE A 186 -11.84 -24.41 -7.13
CA ILE A 186 -12.50 -24.08 -5.85
C ILE A 186 -11.85 -24.78 -4.63
N ASN A 187 -11.07 -25.85 -4.85
CA ASN A 187 -10.35 -26.59 -3.80
C ASN A 187 -8.81 -26.58 -3.94
N LYS A 188 -8.23 -25.73 -4.80
CA LYS A 188 -6.77 -25.60 -4.92
C LYS A 188 -6.30 -24.28 -4.31
N PRO A 189 -5.16 -24.28 -3.58
CA PRO A 189 -4.57 -23.04 -3.11
C PRO A 189 -4.23 -22.13 -4.29
N ALA A 190 -4.41 -20.82 -4.10
CA ALA A 190 -4.02 -19.81 -5.09
C ALA A 190 -2.54 -20.03 -5.49
N PRO A 191 -2.21 -19.85 -6.78
CA PRO A 191 -0.85 -20.09 -7.23
C PRO A 191 0.11 -19.04 -6.61
N GLU A 192 1.34 -19.45 -6.29
CA GLU A 192 2.28 -18.57 -5.55
C GLU A 192 2.66 -17.27 -6.29
N ASN A 193 2.43 -17.20 -7.59
CA ASN A 193 2.71 -16.03 -8.43
C ASN A 193 1.65 -14.91 -8.31
N VAL A 194 0.55 -15.13 -7.57
CA VAL A 194 -0.47 -14.11 -7.26
C VAL A 194 -0.56 -13.80 -5.77
N LEU A 195 0.24 -14.49 -4.96
CA LEU A 195 0.32 -14.30 -3.51
C LEU A 195 1.47 -13.35 -3.16
N TYR A 196 1.22 -12.49 -2.19
CA TYR A 196 2.11 -11.45 -1.75
C TYR A 196 2.26 -11.44 -0.24
N ASP A 197 3.49 -11.26 0.24
CA ASP A 197 3.81 -11.25 1.66
C ASP A 197 4.22 -9.84 2.09
N LEU A 198 3.59 -9.31 3.14
CA LEU A 198 3.87 -7.98 3.65
C LEU A 198 5.30 -7.93 4.19
N GLN A 199 6.11 -7.02 3.66
CA GLN A 199 7.52 -6.89 4.01
C GLN A 199 7.77 -5.65 4.86
N SER A 200 7.19 -4.51 4.50
CA SER A 200 7.39 -3.27 5.24
C SER A 200 6.18 -2.36 5.19
N ILE A 201 6.13 -1.47 6.17
CA ILE A 201 5.11 -0.45 6.32
C ILE A 201 5.83 0.86 6.66
N ILE A 202 5.60 1.89 5.86
CA ILE A 202 6.00 3.26 6.19
C ILE A 202 4.84 3.90 6.94
N ILE A 203 5.13 4.43 8.13
CA ILE A 203 4.18 5.14 8.98
C ILE A 203 4.39 6.64 8.83
N HIS A 204 3.29 7.39 8.72
CA HIS A 204 3.30 8.84 8.86
C HIS A 204 2.61 9.25 10.15
N MET A 205 3.37 9.85 11.06
CA MET A 205 2.86 10.45 12.29
C MET A 205 2.79 11.97 12.14
N GLY A 206 1.58 12.54 12.20
CA GLY A 206 1.40 13.99 12.10
C GLY A 206 0.20 14.36 11.24
N GLU A 207 0.22 15.60 10.74
CA GLU A 207 -0.85 16.21 9.94
C GLU A 207 -0.33 16.61 8.56
N PHE A 208 -1.16 17.25 7.74
CA PHE A 208 -0.73 17.75 6.44
C PHE A 208 0.44 18.75 6.56
N GLY A 209 1.51 18.51 5.79
CA GLY A 209 2.67 19.38 5.69
C GLY A 209 3.65 19.34 6.88
N VAL A 210 3.30 18.67 7.99
CA VAL A 210 4.19 18.46 9.14
C VAL A 210 3.99 17.07 9.71
N GLY A 211 5.04 16.26 9.69
CA GLY A 211 5.04 14.98 10.36
C GLY A 211 6.40 14.36 10.56
N HIS A 212 6.37 13.10 10.99
CA HIS A 212 7.51 12.24 11.23
C HIS A 212 7.26 10.89 10.56
N TYR A 213 8.25 10.42 9.80
CA TYR A 213 8.20 9.13 9.13
C TYR A 213 9.09 8.12 9.85
N TYR A 214 8.59 6.91 10.00
CA TYR A 214 9.37 5.75 10.45
C TYR A 214 8.83 4.50 9.76
N ALA A 215 9.58 3.39 9.84
CA ALA A 215 9.22 2.17 9.14
C ALA A 215 9.15 0.97 10.07
N TYR A 216 8.17 0.11 9.84
CA TYR A 216 8.20 -1.28 10.30
C TYR A 216 8.69 -2.15 9.17
N VAL A 217 9.71 -2.97 9.42
CA VAL A 217 10.31 -3.84 8.41
C VAL A 217 10.44 -5.25 8.95
N ARG A 218 10.10 -6.21 8.11
CA ARG A 218 10.35 -7.65 8.27
C ARG A 218 11.50 -8.03 7.33
N PRO A 219 12.77 -8.05 7.81
CA PRO A 219 13.94 -8.22 6.94
C PRO A 219 13.97 -9.53 6.16
N ASN A 220 13.38 -10.58 6.73
CA ASN A 220 13.12 -11.84 6.05
C ASN A 220 11.63 -12.17 6.21
N VAL A 221 10.90 -12.19 5.10
CA VAL A 221 9.45 -12.45 5.08
C VAL A 221 9.06 -13.86 5.55
N ASN A 222 10.01 -14.80 5.61
CA ASN A 222 9.78 -16.15 6.15
C ASN A 222 9.92 -16.23 7.68
N SER A 223 10.28 -15.11 8.32
CA SER A 223 10.41 -14.99 9.78
C SER A 223 9.35 -14.05 10.32
N ASP A 224 8.88 -14.28 11.55
CA ASP A 224 7.96 -13.37 12.25
C ASP A 224 8.68 -12.20 12.95
N ALA A 225 9.97 -12.01 12.68
CA ALA A 225 10.77 -10.95 13.29
C ALA A 225 10.51 -9.59 12.63
N TRP A 226 9.81 -8.72 13.35
CA TRP A 226 9.56 -7.33 12.97
C TRP A 226 10.47 -6.36 13.72
N TYR A 227 10.85 -5.30 13.03
CA TYR A 227 11.67 -4.23 13.60
C TYR A 227 11.08 -2.87 13.24
N ARG A 228 11.03 -1.97 14.22
CA ARG A 228 10.75 -0.55 14.01
C ARG A 228 12.07 0.17 13.78
N PHE A 229 12.21 0.78 12.60
CA PHE A 229 13.28 1.68 12.21
C PHE A 229 12.78 3.11 12.40
N ASN A 230 13.19 3.73 13.50
CA ASN A 230 12.90 5.13 13.80
C ASN A 230 14.23 5.89 13.86
N ASP A 231 14.62 6.47 12.73
CA ASP A 231 15.89 7.16 12.52
C ASP A 231 17.11 6.32 12.92
N ASP A 232 17.81 6.70 13.99
CA ASP A 232 19.00 6.05 14.51
C ASP A 232 18.71 4.86 15.45
N ILE A 233 17.44 4.63 15.77
CA ILE A 233 16.99 3.61 16.71
C ILE A 233 16.25 2.49 15.98
N VAL A 234 16.77 1.27 16.11
CA VAL A 234 16.12 0.04 15.65
C VAL A 234 15.64 -0.76 16.85
N THR A 235 14.35 -1.08 16.90
CA THR A 235 13.73 -1.80 18.02
C THR A 235 13.00 -3.04 17.52
N PRO A 236 13.25 -4.25 18.06
CA PRO A 236 12.42 -5.42 17.76
C PRO A 236 11.01 -5.23 18.33
N VAL A 237 9.99 -5.58 17.55
CA VAL A 237 8.57 -5.39 17.90
C VAL A 237 7.76 -6.64 17.54
N SER A 238 6.60 -6.81 18.16
CA SER A 238 5.63 -7.84 17.74
C SER A 238 4.75 -7.32 16.60
N PHE A 239 4.19 -8.24 15.81
CA PHE A 239 3.26 -7.84 14.76
C PHE A 239 1.97 -7.18 15.32
N ASP A 240 1.55 -7.55 16.52
CA ASP A 240 0.43 -6.89 17.21
C ASP A 240 0.70 -5.40 17.44
N GLU A 241 1.94 -5.03 17.81
CA GLU A 241 2.34 -3.63 17.96
C GLU A 241 2.33 -2.90 16.61
N VAL A 242 2.79 -3.57 15.55
CA VAL A 242 2.77 -3.04 14.17
C VAL A 242 1.33 -2.72 13.76
N ILE A 243 0.39 -3.67 13.93
CA ILE A 243 -1.02 -3.49 13.57
C ILE A 243 -1.69 -2.40 14.40
N ALA A 244 -1.43 -2.36 15.71
CA ALA A 244 -2.00 -1.33 16.60
C ALA A 244 -1.58 0.09 16.22
N ASP A 245 -0.39 0.26 15.64
CA ASP A 245 0.12 1.56 15.19
C ASP A 245 -0.25 1.89 13.74
N ALA A 246 -0.23 0.90 12.86
CA ALA A 246 -0.36 1.09 11.43
C ALA A 246 -1.81 1.19 10.93
N THR A 247 -2.78 0.57 11.62
CA THR A 247 -4.18 0.52 11.17
C THR A 247 -4.80 1.92 11.11
N GLY A 248 -4.54 2.76 12.11
CA GLY A 248 -5.25 4.02 12.33
C GLY A 248 -6.61 3.83 13.03
N GLY A 249 -7.31 4.94 13.22
CA GLY A 249 -8.63 5.02 13.85
C GLY A 249 -8.60 5.03 15.37
N PRO A 250 -9.70 5.42 16.03
CA PRO A 250 -9.90 5.12 17.45
C PRO A 250 -10.14 3.61 17.59
N VAL A 251 -9.19 2.88 18.18
CA VAL A 251 -9.34 1.44 18.45
C VAL A 251 -10.56 1.22 19.34
N LYS A 252 -11.69 0.80 18.78
CA LYS A 252 -12.76 0.11 19.53
C LYS A 252 -12.44 -1.36 19.46
N VAL A 253 -11.75 -1.89 20.48
CA VAL A 253 -11.58 -3.34 20.61
C VAL A 253 -12.98 -3.95 20.77
N CYS A 254 -13.35 -4.88 19.89
CA CYS A 254 -14.48 -5.77 20.15
C CYS A 254 -14.14 -6.59 21.41
N GLU A 255 -14.85 -6.34 22.51
CA GLU A 255 -14.73 -7.14 23.73
C GLU A 255 -14.97 -8.62 23.41
N VAL A 256 -13.93 -9.45 23.49
CA VAL A 256 -14.11 -10.89 23.67
C VAL A 256 -14.58 -11.06 25.11
N VAL A 257 -15.90 -11.09 25.31
CA VAL A 257 -16.50 -11.38 26.62
C VAL A 257 -16.07 -12.80 27.02
N PRO A 258 -15.27 -12.99 28.08
CA PRO A 258 -15.01 -14.32 28.58
C PRO A 258 -16.28 -14.78 29.30
N LYS A 259 -16.89 -15.87 28.83
CA LYS A 259 -17.87 -16.59 29.64
C LYS A 259 -17.13 -17.19 30.83
N GLN A 260 -17.25 -16.62 32.04
CA GLN A 260 -17.45 -17.42 33.26
C GLN A 260 -17.79 -16.63 34.54
N ARG A 261 -18.95 -17.03 35.10
CA ARG A 261 -19.24 -17.39 36.51
C ARG A 261 -18.28 -16.91 37.61
N GLY A 262 -18.81 -16.17 38.58
CA GLY A 262 -18.29 -16.18 39.97
C GLY A 262 -18.47 -14.85 40.73
N LEU A 263 -19.04 -14.92 41.93
CA LEU A 263 -19.55 -13.79 42.72
C LEU A 263 -18.50 -13.04 43.59
N PHE A 264 -17.21 -13.08 43.26
CA PHE A 264 -16.16 -12.41 44.06
C PHE A 264 -15.15 -11.69 43.16
N GLY A 265 -15.23 -10.36 43.10
CA GLY A 265 -14.33 -9.54 42.29
C GLY A 265 -14.49 -8.04 42.54
N ARG A 266 -14.36 -7.59 43.79
CA ARG A 266 -14.05 -6.19 44.10
C ARG A 266 -12.54 -6.00 43.94
N ILE A 267 -12.15 -4.90 43.28
CA ILE A 267 -10.79 -4.37 43.04
C ILE A 267 -10.22 -4.70 41.64
N LYS A 268 -10.61 -3.91 40.63
CA LYS A 268 -9.68 -3.33 39.65
C LYS A 268 -10.35 -2.15 38.93
N ARG A 269 -10.00 -0.93 39.35
CA ARG A 269 -10.24 0.29 38.58
C ARG A 269 -8.88 0.94 38.40
N ILE A 270 -8.09 0.48 37.43
CA ILE A 270 -6.75 0.98 37.09
C ILE A 270 -6.54 0.80 35.57
N PHE A 271 -6.50 1.95 34.87
CA PHE A 271 -6.15 2.21 33.45
C PHE A 271 -6.94 1.47 32.34
N GLU A 272 -8.02 2.11 31.89
CA GLU A 272 -8.41 2.06 30.47
C GLU A 272 -7.35 2.84 29.67
N SER A 273 -6.35 2.16 29.12
CA SER A 273 -5.49 2.76 28.10
C SER A 273 -6.13 2.53 26.73
N PRO A 274 -6.45 3.57 25.95
CA PRO A 274 -6.78 3.38 24.55
C PRO A 274 -5.48 2.94 23.89
N SER A 275 -5.38 1.67 23.47
CA SER A 275 -4.12 1.14 22.93
C SER A 275 -3.90 1.63 21.51
N PHE A 276 -3.64 2.93 21.37
CA PHE A 276 -2.91 3.46 20.22
C PHE A 276 -1.52 2.83 20.24
N GLY A 277 -1.01 2.47 19.07
CA GLY A 277 0.37 2.02 18.92
C GLY A 277 1.38 3.13 19.23
N TYR A 278 2.65 2.87 18.93
CA TYR A 278 3.78 3.74 19.27
C TYR A 278 3.58 5.22 18.92
N GLY A 279 3.01 5.54 17.76
CA GLY A 279 2.85 6.92 17.27
C GLY A 279 1.53 7.60 17.64
N GLY A 280 0.68 6.97 18.45
CA GLY A 280 -0.52 7.59 18.99
C GLY A 280 -1.69 7.69 18.00
N ARG A 281 -2.46 8.79 18.07
CA ARG A 281 -3.72 8.97 17.31
C ARG A 281 -3.52 9.37 15.85
N SER A 282 -2.39 9.98 15.56
CA SER A 282 -2.06 10.54 14.25
C SER A 282 -1.03 9.69 13.51
N SER A 283 -0.63 8.53 14.04
CA SER A 283 0.16 7.54 13.32
C SER A 283 -0.74 6.55 12.58
N ASN A 284 -0.36 6.24 11.36
CA ASN A 284 -0.96 5.19 10.56
C ASN A 284 -0.08 4.88 9.35
N ALA A 285 -0.29 3.71 8.76
CA ALA A 285 0.35 3.28 7.53
C ALA A 285 0.07 4.29 6.41
N TYR A 286 1.13 4.70 5.73
CA TYR A 286 1.09 5.59 4.58
C TYR A 286 1.46 4.85 3.29
N VAL A 287 2.48 3.98 3.35
CA VAL A 287 2.87 3.09 2.27
C VAL A 287 3.04 1.68 2.81
N LEU A 288 2.49 0.71 2.08
CA LEU A 288 2.67 -0.72 2.34
C LEU A 288 3.52 -1.32 1.22
N GLN A 289 4.45 -2.19 1.57
CA GLN A 289 5.27 -2.92 0.62
C GLN A 289 5.07 -4.41 0.80
N TYR A 290 4.70 -5.06 -0.29
CA TYR A 290 4.54 -6.50 -0.36
C TYR A 290 5.55 -7.10 -1.34
N VAL A 291 5.97 -8.34 -1.09
CA VAL A 291 6.86 -9.10 -1.98
C VAL A 291 6.11 -10.31 -2.52
N LYS A 292 6.21 -10.54 -3.83
CA LYS A 292 5.58 -11.68 -4.48
C LYS A 292 6.19 -12.99 -4.00
N ARG A 293 5.35 -13.93 -3.57
CA ARG A 293 5.79 -15.17 -2.91
C ARG A 293 6.69 -16.03 -3.81
N SER A 294 6.37 -16.11 -5.10
CA SER A 294 7.20 -16.82 -6.09
C SER A 294 8.63 -16.28 -6.22
N ASP A 295 8.83 -15.00 -5.90
CA ASP A 295 10.10 -14.30 -6.14
C ASP A 295 10.95 -14.20 -4.85
N ILE A 296 10.38 -14.61 -3.70
CA ILE A 296 11.08 -14.63 -2.40
C ILE A 296 12.41 -15.38 -2.47
N PRO A 297 12.53 -16.56 -3.12
CA PRO A 297 13.80 -17.27 -3.11
C PRO A 297 14.93 -16.51 -3.81
N GLU A 298 14.62 -15.83 -4.91
CA GLU A 298 15.60 -15.02 -5.63
C GLU A 298 15.97 -13.77 -4.83
N LEU A 299 15.00 -13.11 -4.20
CA LEU A 299 15.20 -11.84 -3.49
C LEU A 299 15.91 -11.99 -2.15
N PHE A 300 15.68 -13.09 -1.43
CA PHE A 300 16.17 -13.26 -0.04
C PHE A 300 17.20 -14.38 0.15
N TYR A 301 17.27 -15.39 -0.74
CA TYR A 301 18.21 -16.51 -0.56
C TYR A 301 19.43 -16.46 -1.50
N ASN A 302 19.34 -15.83 -2.67
CA ASN A 302 20.48 -15.71 -3.60
C ASN A 302 21.37 -14.49 -3.32
N GLN A 303 21.77 -14.30 -2.05
CA GLN A 303 22.84 -13.38 -1.70
C GLN A 303 24.17 -14.15 -1.55
N GLU A 304 24.62 -14.76 -2.65
CA GLU A 304 26.01 -15.24 -2.81
C GLU A 304 26.85 -14.19 -3.55
#